data_AF-A0A242KFL9-F1
#
_entry.id   AF-A0A242KFL9-F1
#
_cell.length_a   1.000
_cell.length_b   1.000
_cell.length_c   1.000
_cell.angle_alpha   90.00
_cell.angle_beta   90.00
_cell.angle_gamma   90.00
#
_symmetry.space_group_name_H-M   'P 1'
#
loop_
_entity.id
_entity.type
_entity.pdbx_description
1 polymer ?
#
loop_
_entity_poly.entity_id
_entity_poly.type
_entity_poly.pdbx_seq_one_letter_code
_entity_poly.pdbx_strand_id
1 'polypeptide(L)'
;MDKKKLKILVVFLCFIFFSITFYFIRKKAYETKLEDGMFSYAIQQGIPKEKIKKTNMKYYPKGQRYEYEIYINNLDNNKYFIFSYVLKESPFKTYLFQEKIDTTSIDSSAYIDGSVVGLEDKMAKPLLDKIQ
;
A
#
# COMPACT_ATOMS: atom_id res chain seq x y z
N MET A 1 36.18 16.68 27.93
CA MET A 1 36.43 15.85 26.74
C MET A 1 37.46 16.56 25.86
N ASP A 2 38.44 15.84 25.30
CA ASP A 2 39.50 16.42 24.45
C ASP A 2 38.92 17.00 23.15
N LYS A 3 39.41 18.17 22.70
CA LYS A 3 39.02 18.83 21.44
C LYS A 3 39.18 17.91 20.23
N LYS A 4 40.19 17.03 20.20
CA LYS A 4 40.37 16.05 19.11
C LYS A 4 39.27 14.98 19.12
N LYS A 5 38.91 14.47 20.30
CA LYS A 5 37.81 13.50 20.50
C LYS A 5 36.44 14.13 20.18
N LEU A 6 36.22 15.38 20.56
CA LEU A 6 35.01 16.15 20.21
C LEU A 6 34.86 16.30 18.68
N LYS A 7 35.92 16.67 17.95
CA LYS A 7 35.87 16.77 16.48
C LYS A 7 35.51 15.44 15.80
N ILE A 8 36.11 14.34 16.25
CA ILE A 8 35.80 12.99 15.73
C ILE A 8 34.34 12.62 15.99
N LEU A 9 33.83 12.88 17.21
CA LEU A 9 32.44 12.64 17.57
C LEU A 9 31.47 13.46 16.70
N VAL A 10 31.77 14.75 16.45
CA VAL A 10 30.96 15.60 15.57
C VAL A 10 30.93 15.06 14.13
N VAL A 11 32.08 14.69 13.55
CA VAL A 11 32.14 14.11 12.20
C VAL A 11 31.34 12.80 12.11
N PHE A 12 31.44 11.95 13.13
CA PHE A 12 30.68 10.70 13.21
C PHE A 12 29.16 10.93 13.31
N LEU A 13 28.73 11.89 14.13
CA LEU A 13 27.32 12.30 14.23
C LEU A 13 26.80 12.89 12.90
N CYS A 14 27.59 13.72 12.22
CA CYS A 14 27.26 14.23 10.88
C CYS A 14 27.12 13.09 9.86
N PHE A 15 27.99 12.09 9.90
CA PHE A 15 27.92 10.93 9.00
C PHE A 15 26.68 10.06 9.27
N ILE A 16 26.33 9.83 10.54
CA ILE A 16 25.08 9.16 10.92
C ILE A 16 23.87 9.95 10.41
N PHE A 17 23.82 11.26 10.67
CA PHE A 17 22.73 12.12 10.23
C PHE A 17 22.58 12.17 8.70
N PHE A 18 23.70 12.23 7.97
CA PHE A 18 23.71 12.16 6.51
C PHE A 18 23.22 10.80 6.00
N SER A 19 23.65 9.70 6.62
CA SER A 19 23.21 8.34 6.26
C SER A 19 21.70 8.15 6.48
N ILE A 20 21.17 8.66 7.60
CA ILE A 20 19.75 8.62 7.94
C ILE A 20 18.93 9.48 6.97
N THR A 21 19.34 10.72 6.69
CA THR A 21 18.63 11.60 5.75
C THR A 21 18.66 11.05 4.32
N PHE A 22 19.81 10.52 3.86
CA PHE A 22 19.91 9.85 2.57
C PHE A 22 19.02 8.61 2.48
N TYR A 23 18.94 7.80 3.55
CA TYR A 23 18.01 6.67 3.62
C TYR A 23 16.55 7.14 3.48
N PHE A 24 16.12 8.18 4.20
CA PHE A 24 14.76 8.70 4.08
C PHE A 24 14.46 9.27 2.68
N ILE A 25 15.41 9.98 2.06
CA ILE A 25 15.28 10.49 0.68
C ILE A 25 15.13 9.32 -0.31
N ARG A 26 16.00 8.30 -0.22
CA ARG A 26 15.95 7.11 -1.08
C ARG A 26 14.67 6.32 -0.88
N LYS A 27 14.24 6.12 0.37
CA LYS A 27 12.99 5.46 0.73
C LYS A 27 11.81 6.23 0.14
N LYS A 28 11.72 7.55 0.34
CA LYS A 28 10.60 8.34 -0.18
C LYS A 28 10.55 8.35 -1.71
N ALA A 29 11.71 8.42 -2.38
CA ALA A 29 11.79 8.32 -3.83
C ALA A 29 11.39 6.93 -4.37
N TYR A 30 11.67 5.86 -3.62
CA TYR A 30 11.17 4.51 -3.94
C TYR A 30 9.66 4.41 -3.72
N GLU A 31 9.17 4.91 -2.58
CA GLU A 31 7.74 4.95 -2.26
C GLU A 31 6.94 5.70 -3.34
N THR A 32 7.37 6.89 -3.77
CA THR A 32 6.69 7.61 -4.86
C THR A 32 6.67 6.81 -6.17
N LYS A 33 7.79 6.17 -6.57
CA LYS A 33 7.80 5.31 -7.77
C LYS A 33 6.90 4.08 -7.64
N LEU A 34 6.79 3.52 -6.45
CA LEU A 34 5.92 2.38 -6.16
C LEU A 34 4.45 2.81 -6.19
N GLU A 35 4.13 3.97 -5.64
CA GLU A 35 2.82 4.61 -5.68
C GLU A 35 2.36 4.89 -7.12
N ASP A 36 3.23 5.51 -7.93
CA ASP A 36 3.00 5.73 -9.37
C ASP A 36 2.75 4.40 -10.13
N GLY A 37 3.54 3.37 -9.81
CA GLY A 37 3.44 2.03 -10.38
C GLY A 37 2.15 1.30 -9.98
N MET A 38 1.76 1.37 -8.70
CA MET A 38 0.52 0.80 -8.17
C MET A 38 -0.71 1.52 -8.71
N PHE A 39 -0.67 2.85 -8.81
CA PHE A 39 -1.70 3.64 -9.47
C PHE A 39 -1.85 3.25 -10.95
N SER A 40 -0.74 3.19 -11.69
CA SER A 40 -0.75 2.78 -13.10
C SER A 40 -1.31 1.36 -13.28
N TYR A 41 -0.90 0.43 -12.40
CA TYR A 41 -1.42 -0.94 -12.39
C TYR A 41 -2.92 -0.98 -12.06
N ALA A 42 -3.42 -0.15 -11.15
CA ALA A 42 -4.84 -0.04 -10.85
C ALA A 42 -5.68 0.42 -12.06
N ILE A 43 -5.19 1.40 -12.84
CA ILE A 43 -5.82 1.81 -14.10
C ILE A 43 -5.81 0.66 -15.13
N GLN A 44 -4.72 -0.10 -15.23
CA GLN A 44 -4.65 -1.31 -16.09
C GLN A 44 -5.62 -2.42 -15.64
N GLN A 45 -5.81 -2.58 -14.33
CA GLN A 45 -6.86 -3.42 -13.77
C GLN A 45 -8.27 -2.84 -13.95
N GLY A 46 -8.40 -1.68 -14.59
CA GLY A 46 -9.64 -1.11 -15.11
C GLY A 46 -10.12 0.15 -14.39
N ILE A 47 -9.56 0.46 -13.22
CA ILE A 47 -10.07 1.51 -12.33
C ILE A 47 -10.05 2.88 -13.05
N PRO A 48 -11.18 3.60 -13.18
CA PRO A 48 -11.25 4.79 -14.02
C PRO A 48 -10.81 5.96 -13.16
N LYS A 49 -9.85 6.74 -13.64
CA LYS A 49 -9.19 7.80 -12.86
C LYS A 49 -10.21 8.79 -12.26
N GLU A 50 -11.27 9.06 -12.99
CA GLU A 50 -12.39 9.94 -12.65
C GLU A 50 -13.32 9.39 -11.55
N LYS A 51 -13.39 8.06 -11.34
CA LYS A 51 -14.15 7.47 -10.24
C LYS A 51 -13.31 7.31 -8.95
N ILE A 52 -12.00 7.59 -8.96
CA ILE A 52 -11.13 7.52 -7.78
C ILE A 52 -11.35 8.75 -6.88
N LYS A 53 -11.78 8.51 -5.63
CA LYS A 53 -12.06 9.54 -4.61
C LYS A 53 -10.81 9.95 -3.83
N LYS A 54 -10.07 8.95 -3.36
CA LYS A 54 -8.82 9.09 -2.60
C LYS A 54 -8.01 7.80 -2.77
N THR A 55 -6.70 7.92 -2.62
CA THR A 55 -5.78 6.77 -2.52
C THR A 55 -4.93 6.90 -1.28
N ASN A 56 -4.40 5.79 -0.78
CA ASN A 56 -3.60 5.78 0.44
C ASN A 56 -2.58 4.64 0.39
N MET A 57 -1.29 4.95 0.47
CA MET A 57 -0.23 3.94 0.53
C MET A 57 0.25 3.75 1.97
N LYS A 58 0.22 2.51 2.45
CA LYS A 58 0.71 2.11 3.77
C LYS A 58 1.82 1.07 3.63
N TYR A 59 2.85 1.18 4.48
CA TYR A 59 3.85 0.13 4.64
C TYR A 59 3.50 -0.73 5.85
N TYR A 60 3.48 -2.04 5.65
CA TYR A 60 3.27 -3.06 6.69
C TYR A 60 4.60 -3.80 6.95
N PRO A 61 5.28 -3.52 8.08
CA PRO A 61 6.54 -4.19 8.42
C PRO A 61 6.38 -5.70 8.57
N LYS A 62 5.26 -6.14 9.15
CA LYS A 62 4.87 -7.56 9.23
C LYS A 62 4.48 -8.03 7.83
N GLY A 63 5.33 -8.88 7.24
CA GLY A 63 5.19 -9.34 5.85
C GLY A 63 5.97 -8.50 4.83
N GLN A 64 6.65 -7.42 5.24
CA GLN A 64 7.48 -6.56 4.38
C GLN A 64 6.76 -6.16 3.08
N ARG A 65 5.57 -5.58 3.22
CA ARG A 65 4.70 -5.26 2.08
C ARG A 65 4.22 -3.82 2.10
N TYR A 66 4.07 -3.23 0.93
CA TYR A 66 3.27 -2.04 0.74
C TYR A 66 1.85 -2.45 0.38
N GLU A 67 0.87 -1.66 0.80
CA GLU A 67 -0.52 -1.77 0.41
C GLU A 67 -1.01 -0.41 -0.06
N TYR A 68 -1.73 -0.40 -1.18
CA TYR A 68 -2.27 0.79 -1.81
C TYR A 68 -3.78 0.69 -1.89
N GLU A 69 -4.43 1.41 -0.99
CA GLU A 69 -5.88 1.48 -0.85
C GLU A 69 -6.43 2.49 -1.87
N ILE A 70 -7.43 2.08 -2.66
CA ILE A 70 -8.10 2.94 -3.65
C ILE A 70 -9.59 2.94 -3.36
N TYR A 71 -10.12 4.12 -3.05
CA TYR A 71 -11.52 4.34 -2.69
C TYR A 71 -12.25 4.92 -3.91
N ILE A 72 -13.37 4.31 -4.29
CA ILE A 72 -14.09 4.61 -5.54
C ILE A 72 -15.45 5.25 -5.24
N ASN A 73 -15.79 6.34 -5.92
CA ASN A 73 -17.04 7.10 -5.72
C ASN A 73 -18.32 6.34 -6.11
N ASN A 74 -18.21 5.29 -6.95
CA ASN A 74 -19.35 4.53 -7.50
C ASN A 74 -19.63 3.21 -6.76
N LEU A 75 -18.88 2.92 -5.69
CA LEU A 75 -19.21 1.86 -4.74
C LEU A 75 -19.84 2.51 -3.51
N ASP A 76 -20.55 1.75 -2.67
CA ASP A 76 -20.94 2.23 -1.34
C ASP A 76 -19.73 2.88 -0.66
N ASN A 77 -19.93 4.01 0.03
CA ASN A 77 -18.86 4.90 0.53
C ASN A 77 -17.75 4.22 1.38
N ASN A 78 -17.97 2.97 1.79
CA ASN A 78 -17.11 2.16 2.66
C ASN A 78 -16.38 1.03 1.90
N LYS A 79 -16.52 0.89 0.57
CA LYS A 79 -15.85 -0.16 -0.24
C LYS A 79 -14.57 0.38 -0.92
N TYR A 80 -13.48 -0.38 -0.89
CA TYR A 80 -12.18 0.02 -1.43
C TYR A 80 -11.33 -1.16 -1.90
N PHE A 81 -10.54 -0.96 -2.95
CA PHE A 81 -9.58 -1.95 -3.43
C PHE A 81 -8.24 -1.79 -2.71
N ILE A 82 -7.52 -2.89 -2.45
CA ILE A 82 -6.15 -2.87 -1.96
C ILE A 82 -5.24 -3.57 -2.97
N PHE A 83 -4.18 -2.88 -3.39
CA PHE A 83 -3.08 -3.45 -4.18
C PHE A 83 -1.87 -3.64 -3.25
N SER A 84 -1.48 -4.90 -2.98
CA SER A 84 -0.32 -5.20 -2.15
C SER A 84 0.90 -5.56 -3.00
N TYR A 85 2.07 -5.04 -2.59
CA TYR A 85 3.38 -5.40 -3.12
C TYR A 85 4.25 -5.96 -2.00
N VAL A 86 4.50 -7.26 -2.03
CA VAL A 86 5.38 -7.93 -1.06
C VAL A 86 6.81 -7.81 -1.56
N LEU A 87 7.68 -7.11 -0.81
CA LEU A 87 9.05 -6.79 -1.23
C LEU A 87 9.91 -8.03 -1.56
N LYS A 88 9.57 -9.19 -0.99
CA LYS A 88 10.27 -10.46 -1.23
C LYS A 88 9.76 -11.27 -2.41
N GLU A 89 8.48 -11.13 -2.76
CA GLU A 89 7.85 -11.92 -3.82
C GLU A 89 7.85 -11.15 -5.14
N SER A 90 7.69 -9.83 -5.08
CA SER A 90 7.81 -8.85 -6.18
C SER A 90 6.70 -8.71 -7.25
N PRO A 91 5.55 -9.44 -7.29
CA PRO A 91 4.39 -9.01 -8.07
C PRO A 91 3.43 -8.15 -7.23
N PHE A 92 2.58 -7.37 -7.91
CA PHE A 92 1.38 -6.80 -7.30
C PHE A 92 0.31 -7.89 -7.15
N LYS A 93 -0.34 -7.94 -5.98
CA LYS A 93 -1.52 -8.75 -5.69
C LYS A 93 -2.69 -7.83 -5.37
N THR A 94 -3.89 -8.11 -5.88
CA THR A 94 -5.06 -7.23 -5.71
C THR A 94 -6.13 -7.89 -4.87
N TYR A 95 -6.80 -7.09 -4.04
CA TYR A 95 -7.85 -7.50 -3.11
C TYR A 95 -8.98 -6.46 -3.11
N LEU A 96 -10.20 -6.87 -2.76
CA LEU A 96 -11.33 -5.97 -2.51
C LEU A 96 -11.72 -6.06 -1.03
N PHE A 97 -11.80 -4.92 -0.37
CA PHE A 97 -12.17 -4.79 1.04
C PHE A 97 -13.40 -3.91 1.21
N GLN A 98 -14.17 -4.20 2.26
CA GLN A 98 -15.33 -3.43 2.68
C GLN A 98 -15.14 -3.03 4.15
N GLU A 99 -15.23 -1.73 4.43
CA GLU A 99 -15.06 -1.19 5.77
C GLU A 99 -16.34 -1.38 6.59
N LYS A 100 -16.17 -1.98 7.77
CA LYS A 100 -17.23 -2.32 8.70
C LYS A 100 -17.47 -1.14 9.66
N ILE A 101 -18.49 -0.33 9.42
CA ILE A 101 -18.99 0.64 10.40
C ILE A 101 -20.10 0.02 11.24
N ASP A 102 -19.80 -1.11 11.91
CA ASP A 102 -20.10 -1.31 13.33
C ASP A 102 -19.41 -2.58 13.85
N THR A 103 -19.12 -2.69 15.14
CA THR A 103 -18.09 -3.64 15.61
C THR A 103 -18.50 -5.13 15.63
N THR A 104 -19.77 -5.51 15.47
CA THR A 104 -20.29 -6.77 16.05
C THR A 104 -20.55 -8.00 15.14
N SER A 105 -20.65 -7.91 13.81
CA SER A 105 -20.84 -9.10 12.93
C SER A 105 -19.98 -9.05 11.67
N ILE A 106 -19.02 -9.97 11.52
CA ILE A 106 -18.14 -10.03 10.33
C ILE A 106 -18.82 -10.88 9.25
N ASP A 107 -19.25 -10.25 8.16
CA ASP A 107 -19.60 -10.94 6.90
C ASP A 107 -19.29 -10.02 5.70
N SER A 108 -18.10 -10.17 5.13
CA SER A 108 -17.58 -9.57 3.88
C SER A 108 -16.17 -10.13 3.65
N SER A 109 -15.83 -10.76 2.51
CA SER A 109 -14.45 -11.24 2.30
C SER A 109 -14.04 -11.57 0.87
N ALA A 110 -12.82 -11.20 0.44
CA ALA A 110 -12.16 -11.93 -0.65
C ALA A 110 -10.62 -11.82 -0.59
N TYR A 111 -9.98 -12.97 -0.65
CA TYR A 111 -8.53 -13.20 -0.63
C TYR A 111 -8.32 -14.59 -1.24
N ILE A 112 -7.92 -14.71 -2.51
CA ILE A 112 -7.32 -15.95 -3.07
C ILE A 112 -6.27 -15.51 -4.13
N ASP A 113 -5.05 -16.07 -4.23
CA ASP A 113 -4.47 -17.20 -3.49
C ASP A 113 -3.39 -16.76 -2.48
N GLY A 114 -3.51 -17.07 -1.17
CA GLY A 114 -4.67 -17.76 -0.57
C GLY A 114 -4.76 -17.74 0.97
N SER A 115 -5.94 -18.03 1.55
CA SER A 115 -7.25 -18.24 0.90
C SER A 115 -8.44 -18.02 1.86
N VAL A 116 -9.19 -16.91 1.73
CA VAL A 116 -10.51 -16.64 2.37
C VAL A 116 -11.44 -15.79 1.48
N VAL A 117 -12.60 -16.34 1.08
CA VAL A 117 -13.66 -15.72 0.24
C VAL A 117 -15.05 -15.99 0.87
N GLY A 118 -16.14 -15.31 0.52
CA GLY A 118 -16.36 -14.50 -0.69
C GLY A 118 -17.23 -13.24 -0.57
N LEU A 119 -17.41 -12.61 -1.74
CA LEU A 119 -18.28 -11.47 -2.04
C LEU A 119 -19.07 -11.86 -3.30
N GLU A 120 -20.14 -12.63 -3.08
CA GLU A 120 -21.02 -13.34 -4.02
C GLU A 120 -20.40 -14.31 -5.05
N ASP A 121 -19.18 -14.08 -5.56
CA ASP A 121 -18.66 -14.85 -6.69
C ASP A 121 -17.16 -15.22 -6.64
N LYS A 122 -16.88 -16.27 -7.40
CA LYS A 122 -15.73 -17.15 -7.58
C LYS A 122 -14.40 -16.38 -7.53
N MET A 123 -13.98 -16.16 -6.29
CA MET A 123 -12.68 -15.65 -5.88
C MET A 123 -12.43 -14.16 -6.19
N ALA A 124 -13.44 -13.31 -5.99
CA ALA A 124 -13.48 -11.91 -6.46
C ALA A 124 -13.57 -11.82 -8.00
N LYS A 125 -14.41 -12.66 -8.59
CA LYS A 125 -14.49 -12.97 -10.04
C LYS A 125 -14.21 -11.78 -10.99
N PRO A 126 -14.77 -10.57 -10.81
CA PRO A 126 -14.62 -9.54 -11.85
C PRO A 126 -13.89 -8.21 -11.45
N LEU A 127 -13.22 -8.17 -10.29
CA LEU A 127 -12.76 -6.94 -9.60
C LEU A 127 -13.71 -5.69 -9.56
N LEU A 128 -15.02 -5.74 -9.30
CA LEU A 128 -16.02 -6.82 -9.42
C LEU A 128 -16.98 -6.58 -10.61
N ASP A 129 -16.55 -5.81 -11.63
CA ASP A 129 -16.91 -5.94 -13.08
C ASP A 129 -16.09 -4.98 -13.95
N LYS A 130 -14.84 -4.74 -13.51
CA LYS A 130 -14.13 -3.48 -13.78
C LYS A 130 -15.12 -2.31 -13.70
N ILE A 131 -15.61 -2.12 -12.47
CA ILE A 131 -16.35 -0.97 -11.96
C ILE A 131 -17.80 -0.84 -12.45
N GLN A 132 -18.09 -1.16 -13.72
CA GLN A 132 -19.32 -0.80 -14.45
C GLN A 132 -19.64 0.71 -14.44
#